data_AF-A0A2V9CA73-F1
#
_entry.id   AF-A0A2V9CA73-F1
#
_cell.length_a   1.000
_cell.length_b   1.000
_cell.length_c   1.000
_cell.angle_alpha   90.00
_cell.angle_beta   90.00
_cell.angle_gamma   90.00
#
_symmetry.space_group_name_H-M   'P 1'
#
loop_
_entity.id
_entity.type
_entity.pdbx_description
1 polymer ?
#
loop_
_entity_poly.entity_id
_entity_poly.type
_entity_poly.pdbx_seq_one_letter_code
_entity_poly.pdbx_strand_id
1 'polypeptide(L)'
;MAYAVFFLGVALTSIGSAYYHWAPDNGRLVWDRLPMSIAFMSLLAAIITERITVNAGLRSLLPLMALGIASVLYWHLTELKGQGDLRLYGLVQFYPVMAIPLLLTLFPARYTRSADLFVAVAF
;
A
#
# COMPACT_ATOMS: atom_id res chain seq x y z
N MET A 1 12.59 2.18 8.22
CA MET A 1 12.40 0.98 7.36
C MET A 1 11.12 1.07 6.55
N ALA A 2 9.93 1.11 7.17
CA ALA A 2 8.65 1.13 6.46
C ALA A 2 8.50 2.31 5.45
N TYR A 3 8.87 3.54 5.83
CA TYR A 3 8.87 4.66 4.90
C TYR A 3 9.81 4.50 3.69
N ALA A 4 10.96 3.85 3.86
CA ALA A 4 11.87 3.60 2.74
C ALA A 4 11.24 2.63 1.73
N VAL A 5 10.54 1.61 2.23
CA VAL A 5 9.75 0.69 1.39
C VAL A 5 8.61 1.43 0.69
N PHE A 6 7.93 2.34 1.40
CA PHE A 6 6.87 3.18 0.82
C PHE A 6 7.39 4.04 -0.34
N PHE A 7 8.43 4.84 -0.11
CA PHE A 7 8.98 5.73 -1.15
C PHE A 7 9.55 4.95 -2.34
N LEU A 8 10.21 3.82 -2.08
CA LEU A 8 10.66 2.92 -3.15
C LEU A 8 9.46 2.36 -3.92
N GLY A 9 8.41 1.94 -3.22
CA GLY A 9 7.16 1.47 -3.83
C GLY A 9 6.50 2.54 -4.71
N VAL A 10 6.44 3.79 -4.26
CA VAL A 10 5.92 4.92 -5.06
C VAL A 10 6.76 5.14 -6.32
N ALA A 11 8.09 5.14 -6.20
CA ALA A 11 8.99 5.29 -7.34
C ALA A 11 8.87 4.12 -8.33
N LEU A 12 8.72 2.89 -7.85
CA LEU A 12 8.49 1.73 -8.70
C LEU A 12 7.09 1.76 -9.34
N THR A 13 6.09 2.32 -8.64
CA THR A 13 4.73 2.49 -9.17
C THR A 13 4.75 3.46 -10.35
N SER A 14 5.48 4.58 -10.28
CA SER A 14 5.56 5.50 -11.41
C SER A 14 6.21 4.84 -12.65
N ILE A 15 7.24 4.02 -12.45
CA ILE A 15 7.87 3.23 -13.52
C ILE A 15 6.89 2.18 -14.08
N GLY A 16 6.23 1.42 -13.20
CA GLY A 16 5.25 0.40 -13.57
C GLY A 16 4.06 0.97 -14.34
N SER A 17 3.56 2.12 -13.88
CA SER A 17 2.50 2.89 -14.52
C SER A 17 2.90 3.35 -15.93
N ALA A 18 4.10 3.93 -16.07
CA ALA A 18 4.63 4.33 -17.38
C ALA A 18 4.75 3.12 -18.33
N TYR A 19 5.21 1.97 -17.82
CA TYR A 19 5.32 0.75 -18.59
C TYR A 19 3.97 0.18 -19.04
N TYR A 20 2.95 0.25 -18.18
CA TYR A 20 1.58 -0.10 -18.52
C TYR A 20 1.00 0.84 -19.57
N HIS A 21 1.13 2.16 -19.40
CA HIS A 21 0.58 3.14 -20.34
C HIS A 21 1.29 3.14 -21.71
N TRP A 22 2.52 2.66 -21.79
CA TRP A 22 3.24 2.49 -23.06
C TRP A 22 2.54 1.51 -23.99
N ALA A 23 2.05 0.37 -23.47
CA ALA A 23 1.17 -0.52 -24.22
C ALA A 23 0.27 -1.28 -23.23
N PRO A 24 -0.99 -0.83 -23.05
CA PRO A 24 -1.86 -1.36 -22.01
C PRO A 24 -2.17 -2.85 -22.19
N ASP A 25 -1.79 -3.67 -21.21
CA ASP A 25 -2.22 -5.06 -21.08
C ASP A 25 -2.20 -5.52 -19.61
N ASN A 26 -2.92 -6.60 -19.31
CA ASN A 26 -3.06 -7.12 -17.94
C ASN A 26 -1.74 -7.65 -17.36
N GLY A 27 -0.81 -8.13 -18.20
CA GLY A 27 0.52 -8.55 -17.75
C GLY A 27 1.36 -7.36 -17.29
N ARG A 28 1.28 -6.23 -18.01
CA ARG A 28 1.95 -4.98 -17.60
C ARG A 28 1.31 -4.33 -16.39
N LEU A 29 -0.01 -4.45 -16.26
CA LEU A 29 -0.75 -3.91 -15.12
C LEU A 29 -0.32 -4.55 -13.79
N VAL A 30 0.22 -5.76 -13.79
CA VAL A 30 0.85 -6.37 -12.59
C VAL A 30 2.00 -5.50 -12.07
N TRP A 31 2.82 -4.95 -12.96
CA TRP A 31 3.99 -4.14 -12.61
C TRP A 31 3.63 -2.75 -12.09
N ASP A 32 2.41 -2.28 -12.36
CA ASP A 32 1.84 -1.08 -11.74
C ASP A 32 1.24 -1.40 -10.36
N ARG A 33 0.39 -2.43 -10.28
CA ARG A 33 -0.35 -2.77 -9.05
C ARG A 33 0.51 -3.34 -7.93
N LEU A 34 1.54 -4.10 -8.26
CA LEU A 34 2.42 -4.74 -7.28
C LEU A 34 3.17 -3.71 -6.43
N PRO A 35 3.97 -2.78 -6.99
CA PRO A 35 4.63 -1.76 -6.18
C PRO A 35 3.65 -0.82 -5.47
N MET A 36 2.49 -0.53 -6.09
CA MET A 36 1.45 0.30 -5.48
C MET A 36 0.89 -0.35 -4.21
N SER A 37 0.54 -1.64 -4.26
CA SER A 37 0.03 -2.38 -3.10
C SER A 37 1.06 -2.45 -1.96
N ILE A 38 2.34 -2.63 -2.28
CA ILE A 38 3.44 -2.61 -1.31
C ILE A 38 3.59 -1.22 -0.68
N ALA A 39 3.46 -0.16 -1.47
CA ALA A 39 3.52 1.21 -0.96
C ALA A 39 2.40 1.46 0.06
N PHE A 40 1.15 1.19 -0.27
CA PHE A 40 0.03 1.38 0.66
C PHE A 40 0.16 0.57 1.95
N MET A 41 0.55 -0.70 1.84
CA MET A 41 0.72 -1.59 2.99
C MET A 41 1.89 -1.19 3.90
N SER A 42 3.00 -0.75 3.31
CA SER A 42 4.15 -0.25 4.07
C SER A 42 3.88 1.11 4.72
N LEU A 43 3.11 1.98 4.08
CA LEU A 43 2.64 3.23 4.68
C LEU A 43 1.74 2.96 5.90
N LEU A 44 0.77 2.05 5.78
CA LEU A 44 -0.06 1.65 6.91
C LEU A 44 0.79 1.11 8.08
N ALA A 45 1.78 0.25 7.80
CA ALA A 45 2.71 -0.25 8.82
C ALA A 45 3.54 0.88 9.46
N ALA A 46 3.94 1.89 8.68
CA ALA A 46 4.63 3.07 9.20
C ALA A 46 3.73 3.85 10.17
N ILE A 47 2.47 4.10 9.81
CA ILE A 47 1.51 4.79 10.69
C ILE A 47 1.23 3.98 11.97
N ILE A 48 1.10 2.66 11.89
CA ILE A 48 0.98 1.78 13.06
C ILE A 48 2.21 1.92 13.98
N THR A 49 3.41 2.01 13.41
CA THR A 49 4.67 2.22 14.15
C THR A 49 4.61 3.50 14.98
N GLU A 50 4.11 4.58 14.39
CA GLU A 50 4.08 5.90 15.02
C GLU A 50 2.93 6.10 16.00
N ARG A 51 1.75 5.53 15.70
CA ARG A 51 0.51 5.79 16.44
C ARG A 51 0.21 4.75 17.51
N ILE A 52 0.60 3.49 17.29
CA ILE A 52 0.32 2.40 18.23
C ILE A 52 1.59 2.05 19.01
N THR A 53 2.52 1.30 18.41
CA THR A 53 3.83 0.99 18.99
C THR A 53 4.83 0.61 17.91
N VAL A 54 6.12 0.82 18.18
CA VAL A 54 7.22 0.42 17.29
C VAL A 54 7.16 -1.08 16.99
N ASN A 55 6.93 -1.90 18.02
CA ASN A 55 6.87 -3.36 17.89
C ASN A 55 5.69 -3.82 17.03
N ALA A 56 4.51 -3.22 17.19
CA ALA A 56 3.34 -3.55 16.36
C ALA A 56 3.62 -3.20 14.89
N GLY A 57 4.16 -2.01 14.63
CA GLY A 57 4.50 -1.57 13.28
C GLY A 57 5.50 -2.48 12.58
N LEU A 58 6.62 -2.80 13.23
CA LEU A 58 7.64 -3.71 12.68
C LEU A 58 7.09 -5.12 12.42
N ARG A 59 6.29 -5.67 13.35
CA ARG A 59 5.66 -6.99 13.17
C ARG A 59 4.59 -6.99 12.08
N SER A 60 3.91 -5.87 11.86
CA SER A 60 2.88 -5.73 10.83
C SER A 60 3.43 -5.54 9.41
N LEU A 61 4.67 -5.04 9.26
CA LEU A 61 5.23 -4.68 7.96
C LEU A 61 5.26 -5.86 6.98
N LEU A 62 5.88 -6.99 7.39
CA LEU A 62 6.00 -8.16 6.51
C LEU A 62 4.63 -8.79 6.18
N PRO A 63 3.73 -9.04 7.15
CA PRO A 63 2.39 -9.55 6.86
C PRO A 63 1.57 -8.64 5.94
N LEU A 64 1.60 -7.31 6.15
CA LEU A 64 0.87 -6.37 5.31
C LEU A 64 1.43 -6.33 3.89
N MET A 65 2.75 -6.30 3.72
CA MET A 65 3.37 -6.39 2.38
C MET A 65 3.03 -7.72 1.69
N ALA A 66 3.10 -8.84 2.42
CA ALA A 66 2.73 -10.15 1.89
C ALA A 66 1.26 -10.18 1.45
N LEU A 67 0.36 -9.57 2.22
CA LEU A 67 -1.05 -9.41 1.85
C LEU A 67 -1.21 -8.59 0.56
N GLY A 68 -0.48 -7.48 0.43
CA GLY A 68 -0.45 -6.67 -0.78
C GLY A 68 -0.03 -7.46 -2.01
N ILE A 69 1.10 -8.15 -1.92
CA ILE A 69 1.63 -9.01 -3.00
C ILE A 69 0.63 -10.13 -3.33
N ALA A 70 0.13 -10.83 -2.31
CA ALA A 70 -0.83 -11.92 -2.48
C ALA A 70 -2.12 -11.45 -3.16
N SER A 71 -2.60 -10.24 -2.87
CA SER A 71 -3.80 -9.69 -3.51
C SER A 71 -3.62 -9.48 -5.01
N VAL A 72 -2.44 -9.02 -5.45
CA VAL A 72 -2.12 -8.81 -6.87
C VAL A 72 -1.92 -10.15 -7.58
N LEU A 73 -1.22 -11.09 -6.94
CA LEU A 73 -1.05 -12.44 -7.48
C LEU A 73 -2.40 -13.16 -7.60
N TYR A 74 -3.29 -13.01 -6.62
CA TYR A 74 -4.64 -13.58 -6.67
C TYR A 74 -5.44 -13.02 -7.84
N TRP A 75 -5.45 -11.69 -8.01
CA TRP A 75 -6.08 -11.07 -9.18
C TRP A 75 -5.46 -11.61 -10.48
N HIS A 76 -4.13 -11.64 -10.60
CA HIS A 76 -3.48 -12.08 -11.82
C HIS A 76 -3.80 -13.55 -12.15
N LEU A 77 -3.80 -14.44 -11.16
CA LEU A 77 -4.15 -15.86 -11.34
C LEU A 77 -5.62 -16.06 -11.74
N THR A 78 -6.53 -15.24 -11.22
CA THR A 78 -7.94 -15.29 -11.60
C THR A 78 -8.19 -14.63 -12.96
N GLU A 79 -7.41 -13.61 -13.33
CA GLU A 79 -7.40 -12.99 -14.65
C GLU A 79 -6.96 -13.98 -15.74
N LEU A 80 -5.88 -14.75 -15.49
CA LEU A 80 -5.43 -15.81 -16.40
C LEU A 80 -6.48 -16.91 -16.61
N LYS A 81 -7.45 -17.04 -15.70
CA LYS A 81 -8.60 -17.96 -15.80
C LYS A 81 -9.86 -17.29 -16.37
N GLY A 82 -9.78 -16.02 -16.79
CA GLY A 82 -10.87 -15.25 -17.36
C GLY A 82 -11.87 -14.68 -16.33
N GLN A 83 -11.56 -14.71 -15.03
CA GLN A 83 -12.44 -14.19 -13.97
C GLN A 83 -12.08 -12.77 -13.51
N GLY A 84 -10.78 -12.49 -13.34
CA GLY A 84 -10.29 -11.17 -12.91
C GLY A 84 -10.82 -10.69 -11.56
N ASP A 85 -10.74 -11.51 -10.49
CA ASP A 85 -11.28 -11.14 -9.18
C ASP A 85 -10.42 -10.06 -8.51
N LEU A 86 -11.02 -8.89 -8.31
CA LEU A 86 -10.39 -7.70 -7.74
C LEU A 86 -10.71 -7.47 -6.27
N ARG A 87 -11.54 -8.29 -5.62
CA ARG A 87 -12.06 -7.99 -4.27
C ARG A 87 -10.95 -7.85 -3.23
N LEU A 88 -9.99 -8.78 -3.24
CA LEU A 88 -8.84 -8.72 -2.33
C LEU A 88 -7.93 -7.54 -2.63
N TYR A 89 -7.69 -7.25 -3.91
CA TYR A 89 -6.90 -6.08 -4.32
C TYR A 89 -7.58 -4.78 -3.91
N GLY A 90 -8.90 -4.66 -4.11
CA GLY A 90 -9.69 -3.52 -3.67
C GLY A 90 -9.62 -3.32 -2.16
N LEU A 91 -9.68 -4.40 -1.36
CA LEU A 91 -9.48 -4.30 0.08
C LEU A 91 -8.10 -3.73 0.43
N VAL A 92 -7.03 -4.26 -0.17
CA VAL A 92 -5.65 -3.78 0.03
C VAL A 92 -5.48 -2.32 -0.39
N GLN A 93 -6.16 -1.89 -1.45
CA GLN A 93 -6.09 -0.53 -1.96
C GLN A 93 -6.85 0.48 -1.08
N PHE A 94 -8.09 0.16 -0.71
CA PHE A 94 -8.98 1.12 -0.05
C PHE A 94 -8.94 1.07 1.48
N TYR A 95 -8.55 -0.07 2.07
CA TYR A 95 -8.46 -0.17 3.52
C TYR A 95 -7.46 0.84 4.13
N PRO A 96 -6.23 1.00 3.61
CA PRO A 96 -5.28 2.00 4.14
C PRO A 96 -5.79 3.44 4.03
N VAL A 97 -6.51 3.76 2.95
CA VAL A 97 -7.10 5.09 2.72
C VAL A 97 -8.07 5.46 3.85
N MET A 98 -8.79 4.48 4.40
CA MET A 98 -9.71 4.70 5.54
C MET A 98 -9.00 4.54 6.89
N ALA A 99 -8.14 3.53 7.01
CA ALA A 99 -7.47 3.17 8.26
C ALA A 99 -6.45 4.22 8.70
N ILE A 100 -5.71 4.84 7.77
CA ILE A 100 -4.70 5.85 8.10
C ILE A 100 -5.34 7.09 8.76
N PRO A 101 -6.33 7.79 8.16
CA PRO A 101 -7.02 8.89 8.83
C PRO A 101 -7.60 8.50 10.19
N LEU A 102 -8.17 7.30 10.30
CA LEU A 102 -8.72 6.81 11.55
C LEU A 102 -7.63 6.64 12.62
N LEU A 103 -6.47 6.06 12.26
CA LEU A 103 -5.34 5.93 13.18
C LEU A 103 -4.76 7.30 13.56
N LEU A 104 -4.70 8.25 12.63
CA LEU A 104 -4.22 9.61 12.89
C LEU A 104 -5.13 10.39 13.85
N THR A 105 -6.44 10.14 13.83
CA THR A 105 -7.43 10.82 14.69
C THR A 105 -7.60 10.16 16.05
N LEU A 106 -7.60 8.82 16.10
CA LEU A 106 -7.87 8.08 17.34
C LEU A 106 -6.66 7.96 18.27
N PHE A 107 -5.44 7.99 17.73
CA PHE A 107 -4.21 7.76 18.50
C PHE A 107 -3.34 9.01 18.55
N PRO A 108 -2.79 9.35 19.73
CA PRO A 108 -1.99 10.56 19.88
C PRO A 108 -0.70 10.51 19.06
N ALA A 109 -0.30 11.67 18.56
CA ALA A 109 0.98 11.85 17.88
C ALA A 109 2.15 11.60 18.84
N ARG A 110 3.07 10.70 18.45
CA ARG A 110 4.30 10.44 19.20
C ARG A 110 5.45 11.37 18.82
N TYR A 111 5.42 11.92 17.61
CA TYR A 111 6.50 12.74 17.05
C TYR A 111 6.03 14.17 16.76
N THR A 112 6.91 15.14 16.96
CA THR A 112 6.71 16.52 16.51
C THR A 112 6.52 16.53 14.98
N ARG A 113 5.60 17.35 14.46
CA ARG A 113 5.17 17.41 13.03
C ARG A 113 4.26 16.28 12.53
N SER A 114 3.70 15.45 13.40
CA SER A 114 2.69 14.45 13.02
C SER A 114 1.44 15.05 12.32
N ALA A 115 1.18 16.34 12.50
CA ALA A 115 0.10 17.06 11.81
C ALA A 115 0.31 17.14 10.28
N ASP A 116 1.56 17.13 9.80
CA ASP A 116 1.87 17.17 8.36
C ASP A 116 1.33 15.94 7.62
N LEU A 117 1.14 14.82 8.33
CA LEU A 117 0.57 13.60 7.76
C LEU A 117 -0.92 13.77 7.39
N PHE A 118 -1.67 14.63 8.07
CA PHE A 118 -3.05 14.95 7.65
C PHE A 118 -3.07 15.68 6.31
N VAL A 119 -2.10 16.57 6.08
CA VAL A 119 -1.96 17.26 4.80
C VAL A 119 -1.58 16.24 3.72
N ALA A 120 -0.60 15.37 3.99
CA ALA A 120 -0.15 14.36 3.03
C ALA A 120 -1.24 13.35 2.63
N VAL A 121 -2.19 13.05 3.52
CA VAL A 121 -3.32 12.14 3.23
C VAL A 121 -4.48 12.84 2.51
N ALA A 122 -4.53 14.16 2.51
CA ALA A 122 -5.59 14.94 1.86
C ALA A 122 -5.36 15.16 0.35
N PHE A 123 -4.16 14.88 -0.16
CA PHE A 123 -3.78 14.97 -1.58
C PHE A 123 -3.70 13.57 -2.21
#